data_AF-A0A1X9N737-F1
#
_entry.id   AF-A0A1X9N737-F1
#
_cell.length_a   1.000
_cell.length_b   1.000
_cell.length_c   1.000
_cell.angle_alpha   90.00
_cell.angle_beta   90.00
_cell.angle_gamma   90.00
#
_symmetry.space_group_name_H-M   'P 1'
#
loop_
_entity.id
_entity.type
_entity.pdbx_description
1 polymer ?
#
loop_
_entity_poly.entity_id
_entity_poly.type
_entity_poly.pdbx_seq_one_letter_code
_entity_poly.pdbx_strand_id
1 'polypeptide(L)'
;MLNNYIDNLQSSIRWAQQQDDIDVLCLARDNMNQLMDFVTTLPAADQMQAHQDIDKVLPMEWPLWMEACRYEDSADSASETVTLH
;
A
#
# COMPACT_ATOMS: atom_id res chain seq x y z
N MET A 1 -13.67 13.07 -2.31
CA MET A 1 -13.54 11.59 -2.32
C MET A 1 -12.08 11.20 -2.43
N LEU A 2 -11.34 11.63 -3.47
CA LEU A 2 -9.89 11.40 -3.60
C LEU A 2 -9.10 11.78 -2.33
N ASN A 3 -9.35 12.96 -1.76
CA ASN A 3 -8.67 13.42 -0.54
C ASN A 3 -8.84 12.45 0.64
N ASN A 4 -9.98 11.77 0.78
CA ASN A 4 -10.18 10.81 1.87
C ASN A 4 -9.31 9.57 1.70
N TYR A 5 -9.13 9.10 0.46
CA TYR A 5 -8.22 7.99 0.18
C TYR A 5 -6.76 8.37 0.43
N ILE A 6 -6.38 9.61 0.07
CA ILE A 6 -5.04 10.14 0.35
C ILE A 6 -4.80 10.28 1.86
N ASP A 7 -5.76 10.82 2.62
CA ASP A 7 -5.67 10.94 4.09
C ASP A 7 -5.54 9.57 4.76
N ASN A 8 -6.30 8.57 4.29
CA ASN A 8 -6.22 7.20 4.79
C ASN A 8 -4.86 6.57 4.50
N LEU A 9 -4.33 6.76 3.29
CA LEU A 9 -3.00 6.30 2.90
C LEU A 9 -1.92 6.96 3.78
N GLN A 10 -1.96 8.28 3.95
CA GLN A 10 -1.02 9.02 4.80
C GLN A 10 -1.08 8.59 6.26
N SER A 11 -2.28 8.35 6.79
CA SER A 11 -2.47 7.88 8.16
C SER A 11 -1.85 6.50 8.34
N SER A 12 -2.04 5.60 7.38
CA SER A 12 -1.47 4.25 7.39
C SER A 12 0.05 4.28 7.28
N ILE A 13 0.59 5.11 6.38
CA ILE A 13 2.04 5.35 6.24
C ILE A 13 2.64 5.85 7.55
N ARG A 14 2.02 6.86 8.18
CA ARG A 14 2.52 7.39 9.47
C ARG A 14 2.54 6.31 10.54
N TRP A 15 1.51 5.46 10.56
CA TRP A 15 1.41 4.40 11.56
C TRP A 15 2.46 3.31 11.33
N ALA A 16 2.69 2.94 10.07
CA ALA A 16 3.77 2.05 9.65
C ALA A 16 5.16 2.56 10.10
N GLN A 17 5.45 3.86 9.92
CA GLN A 17 6.72 4.46 10.36
C GLN A 17 6.93 4.41 11.88
N GLN A 18 5.85 4.37 12.66
CA GLN A 18 5.93 4.39 14.12
C GLN A 18 6.08 3.02 14.74
N GLN A 19 5.41 2.00 14.19
CA GLN A 19 5.38 0.67 14.78
C GLN A 19 6.37 -0.32 14.15
N ASP A 20 6.93 -0.01 12.97
CA ASP A 20 7.80 -0.93 12.19
C ASP A 20 7.15 -2.33 12.05
N ASP A 21 5.83 -2.33 11.90
CA ASP A 21 4.98 -3.52 11.89
C ASP A 21 4.57 -3.83 10.45
N ILE A 22 4.88 -5.05 9.99
CA ILE A 22 4.60 -5.48 8.63
C ILE A 22 3.09 -5.54 8.35
N ASP A 23 2.25 -5.85 9.34
CA ASP A 23 0.79 -5.85 9.15
C ASP A 23 0.30 -4.44 8.78
N VAL A 24 0.91 -3.41 9.37
CA VAL A 24 0.58 -2.01 9.08
C VAL A 24 1.11 -1.58 7.72
N LEU A 25 2.27 -2.12 7.29
CA LEU A 25 2.78 -1.93 5.94
C LEU A 25 1.85 -2.56 4.88
N CYS A 26 1.38 -3.78 5.15
CA CYS A 26 0.41 -4.48 4.31
C CYS A 26 -0.92 -3.70 4.23
N LEU A 27 -1.39 -3.14 5.33
CA LEU A 27 -2.57 -2.27 5.34
C LEU A 27 -2.36 -0.99 4.49
N ALA A 28 -1.18 -0.37 4.58
CA ALA A 28 -0.85 0.79 3.77
C ALA A 28 -0.82 0.44 2.27
N ARG A 29 -0.28 -0.73 1.90
CA ARG A 29 -0.33 -1.28 0.54
C ARG A 29 -1.77 -1.44 0.05
N ASP A 30 -2.64 -2.01 0.86
CA ASP A 30 -4.03 -2.26 0.47
C ASP A 30 -4.81 -0.95 0.29
N ASN A 31 -4.55 0.05 1.13
CA ASN A 31 -5.11 1.40 0.96
C ASN A 31 -4.60 2.07 -0.32
N MET A 32 -3.33 1.87 -0.69
CA MET A 32 -2.79 2.34 -1.96
C MET A 32 -3.46 1.65 -3.15
N ASN A 33 -3.68 0.33 -3.09
CA ASN A 33 -4.37 -0.40 -4.15
C ASN A 33 -5.81 0.11 -4.35
N GLN A 34 -6.57 0.31 -3.27
CA GLN A 34 -7.91 0.89 -3.35
C GLN A 34 -7.93 2.31 -3.92
N LEU A 35 -6.93 3.13 -3.55
CA LEU A 35 -6.77 4.47 -4.11
C LEU A 35 -6.48 4.39 -5.62
N MET A 36 -5.59 3.51 -6.06
CA MET A 36 -5.26 3.34 -7.47
C MET A 36 -6.45 2.84 -8.29
N ASP A 37 -7.21 1.88 -7.77
CA ASP A 37 -8.46 1.42 -8.38
C ASP A 37 -9.45 2.58 -8.54
N PHE A 38 -9.62 3.42 -7.51
CA PHE A 38 -10.45 4.62 -7.60
C PHE A 38 -9.92 5.60 -8.66
N VAL A 39 -8.60 5.83 -8.71
CA VAL A 39 -7.99 6.74 -9.69
C VAL A 39 -8.26 6.25 -11.11
N THR A 40 -8.25 4.95 -11.38
CA THR A 40 -8.55 4.43 -12.73
C THR A 40 -9.96 4.78 -13.22
N THR A 41 -10.89 5.08 -12.31
CA THR A 41 -12.27 5.51 -12.65
C THR A 41 -12.39 7.01 -12.97
N LEU A 42 -11.36 7.80 -12.67
CA LEU A 42 -11.36 9.25 -12.91
C LEU A 42 -11.09 9.59 -14.39
N PRO A 43 -11.48 10.80 -14.86
CA PRO A 43 -11.07 11.30 -16.17
C PRO A 43 -9.54 11.41 -16.29
N ALA A 44 -8.98 11.24 -17.49
CA ALA A 44 -7.52 11.23 -17.71
C ALA A 44 -6.79 12.49 -17.19
N ALA A 45 -7.44 13.66 -17.26
CA ALA A 45 -6.89 14.91 -16.71
C ALA A 45 -6.74 14.84 -15.18
N ASP A 46 -7.72 14.24 -14.51
CA ASP A 46 -7.73 14.08 -13.04
C ASP A 46 -6.86 12.90 -12.59
N GLN A 47 -6.67 11.89 -13.43
CA GLN A 47 -5.74 10.78 -13.16
C GLN A 47 -4.30 11.27 -13.01
N MET A 48 -3.84 12.12 -13.93
CA MET A 48 -2.50 12.72 -13.84
C MET A 48 -2.32 13.52 -12.55
N GLN A 49 -3.31 14.33 -12.18
CA GLN A 49 -3.26 15.11 -10.95
C GLN A 49 -3.24 14.20 -9.72
N ALA A 50 -4.08 13.16 -9.70
CA ALA A 50 -4.14 12.20 -8.60
C ALA A 50 -2.81 11.45 -8.43
N HIS A 51 -2.16 11.01 -9.51
CA HIS A 51 -0.85 10.37 -9.42
C HIS A 51 0.22 11.31 -8.88
N GLN A 52 0.23 12.58 -9.30
CA GLN A 52 1.16 13.57 -8.74
C GLN A 52 0.93 13.82 -7.25
N ASP A 53 -0.32 13.79 -6.80
CA ASP A 53 -0.63 14.00 -5.39
C ASP A 53 -0.31 12.76 -4.54
N ILE A 54 -0.45 11.57 -5.10
CA ILE A 54 0.01 10.32 -4.49
C ILE A 54 1.52 10.33 -4.31
N ASP A 55 2.29 10.65 -5.36
CA ASP A 55 3.76 10.65 -5.30
C ASP A 55 4.30 11.62 -4.23
N LYS A 56 3.61 12.73 -3.95
CA LYS A 56 4.01 13.69 -2.91
C LYS A 56 3.86 13.15 -1.49
N VAL A 57 2.99 12.17 -1.28
CA VAL A 57 2.68 11.64 0.06
C VAL A 57 3.40 10.34 0.38
N LEU A 58 3.98 9.67 -0.63
CA LEU A 58 4.73 8.45 -0.44
C LEU A 58 6.13 8.74 0.16
N PRO A 59 6.55 7.97 1.18
CA PRO A 59 7.90 8.06 1.71
C PRO A 59 8.93 7.46 0.73
N MET A 60 10.20 7.82 0.89
CA MET A 60 11.28 7.26 0.08
C MET A 60 11.41 5.73 0.28
N GLU A 61 11.08 5.24 1.46
CA GLU A 61 11.11 3.81 1.82
C GLU A 61 9.96 2.99 1.22
N TRP A 62 8.98 3.63 0.56
CA TRP A 62 7.80 2.96 0.03
C TRP A 62 8.10 1.71 -0.83
N PRO A 63 9.07 1.73 -1.77
CA PRO A 63 9.39 0.55 -2.56
C PRO A 63 9.89 -0.64 -1.72
N LEU A 64 10.64 -0.35 -0.65
CA LEU A 64 11.16 -1.38 0.26
C LEU A 64 10.03 -2.00 1.08
N TRP A 65 9.07 -1.19 1.51
CA TRP A 65 7.88 -1.68 2.23
C TRP A 65 7.02 -2.59 1.36
N MET A 66 6.81 -2.24 0.09
CA MET A 66 6.06 -3.09 -0.84
C MET A 66 6.76 -4.43 -1.08
N GLU A 67 8.08 -4.43 -1.09
CA GLU A 67 8.87 -5.66 -1.19
C GLU A 67 8.74 -6.51 0.08
N ALA A 68 8.81 -5.92 1.27
CA ALA A 68 8.58 -6.62 2.54
C ALA A 68 7.19 -7.29 2.61
N CYS A 69 6.14 -6.56 2.21
CA CYS A 69 4.77 -7.08 2.16
C CYS A 69 4.62 -8.27 1.20
N ARG A 70 5.43 -8.34 0.13
CA ARG A 70 5.39 -9.44 -0.84
C ARG A 70 5.99 -10.72 -0.26
N TYR A 71 7.04 -10.60 0.55
CA TYR A 71 7.67 -11.76 1.18
C TYR A 71 6.77 -12.41 2.22
N GLU A 72 5.99 -11.65 2.99
CA GLU A 72 5.00 -12.22 3.91
C GLU A 72 3.83 -12.91 3.21
N ASP A 73 3.29 -12.30 2.15
CA ASP A 73 2.23 -12.91 1.32
C ASP A 73 2.68 -14.27 0.74
N SER A 74 3.97 -14.35 0.36
CA SER A 74 4.60 -15.57 -0.15
C SER A 74 4.91 -16.58 0.97
N ALA A 75 5.19 -16.12 2.18
CA ALA A 75 5.50 -16.97 3.33
C ALA A 75 4.24 -17.61 3.93
N ASP A 76 3.13 -16.87 3.99
CA ASP A 76 1.82 -17.40 4.41
C ASP A 76 1.32 -18.45 3.40
N SER A 77 1.52 -18.18 2.10
CA SER A 77 1.23 -19.12 1.01
C SER A 77 2.14 -20.36 0.98
N ALA A 78 3.33 -20.31 1.60
CA ALA A 78 4.28 -21.41 1.67
C ALA A 78 4.11 -22.28 2.94
N SER A 79 3.34 -21.81 3.93
CA SER A 79 3.15 -22.47 5.22
C SER A 79 2.03 -23.53 5.23
N GLU A 80 1.36 -23.78 4.11
CA GLU A 80 0.31 -24.81 4.01
C GLU A 80 0.76 -26.13 3.36
N THR A 81 2.05 -26.35 3.05
CA THR A 81 2.45 -27.63 2.42
C THR A 81 3.84 -28.11 2.79
N VAL A 82 4.06 -28.49 4.05
CA VAL A 82 5.04 -29.56 4.36
C VAL A 82 4.41 -30.53 5.36
N THR A 83 3.46 -31.32 4.86
CA THR A 83 3.14 -32.62 5.47
C THR A 83 4.40 -33.47 5.38
N LEU A 84 5.15 -33.59 6.48
CA LEU A 84 6.21 -34.59 6.60
C LEU A 84 5.61 -35.97 6.35
N HIS A 85 6.16 -36.69 5.37
CA HIS A 85 5.89 -38.10 5.13
C HIS A 85 7.24 -38.83 5.01
#